data_AF-A0A5K0YQ91-F1
#
_entry.id   AF-A0A5K0YQ91-F1
#
_cell.length_a   1.000
_cell.length_b   1.000
_cell.length_c   1.000
_cell.angle_alpha   90.00
_cell.angle_beta   90.00
_cell.angle_gamma   90.00
#
_symmetry.space_group_name_H-M   'P 1'
#
loop_
_entity.id
_entity.type
_entity.pdbx_description
1 polymer ?
#
loop_
_entity_poly.entity_id
_entity_poly.type
_entity_poly.pdbx_seq_one_letter_code
_entity_poly.pdbx_strand_id
1 'polypeptide(L)' 'VKGEVSYNGYRIDEFVPQKTSAYISQYDLHIPEMTVRETLDFSARCQGVGRKH' A
#
# COMPACT_ATOMS: atom_id res chain seq x y z
N VAL A 1 -15.71 2.21 25.95
CA VAL A 1 -16.01 3.16 24.85
C VAL A 1 -15.91 2.40 23.54
N LYS A 2 -16.84 2.59 22.59
CA LYS A 2 -16.77 2.05 21.22
C LYS A 2 -16.77 3.22 20.23
N GLY A 3 -16.09 3.06 19.10
CA GLY A 3 -16.04 4.03 18.01
C GLY A 3 -15.95 3.33 16.65
N GLU A 4 -16.29 4.05 15.59
CA GLU A 4 -16.22 3.58 14.21
C GLU A 4 -15.17 4.37 13.42
N VAL A 5 -14.52 3.72 12.44
CA VAL A 5 -13.52 4.32 11.57
C VAL A 5 -13.99 4.19 10.12
N SER A 6 -13.90 5.30 9.39
CA SER A 6 -14.21 5.36 7.96
C SER A 6 -13.05 5.99 7.19
N TYR A 7 -12.98 5.69 5.90
CA TYR A 7 -12.03 6.25 4.94
C TYR A 7 -12.82 6.89 3.80
N ASN A 8 -12.72 8.21 3.65
CA ASN A 8 -13.51 8.97 2.67
C ASN A 8 -15.03 8.70 2.75
N GLY A 9 -15.55 8.47 3.96
CA GLY A 9 -16.98 8.17 4.19
C GLY A 9 -17.38 6.71 4.04
N TYR A 10 -16.46 5.83 3.61
CA TYR A 10 -16.70 4.39 3.50
C TYR A 10 -16.15 3.64 4.71
N ARG A 11 -16.86 2.63 5.18
CA ARG A 11 -16.40 1.69 6.19
C ARG A 11 -15.30 0.79 5.62
N ILE A 12 -14.44 0.27 6.48
CA ILE A 12 -13.29 -0.55 6.08
C ILE A 12 -13.71 -1.83 5.33
N ASP A 13 -14.92 -2.34 5.59
CA ASP A 13 -15.50 -3.50 4.90
C ASP A 13 -16.11 -3.19 3.53
N GLU A 14 -16.19 -1.92 3.12
CA GLU A 14 -16.74 -1.49 1.82
C GLU A 14 -15.69 -1.36 0.70
N PHE A 15 -14.39 -1.50 1.02
CA PHE A 15 -13.31 -1.45 0.04
C PHE A 15 -12.13 -2.34 0.43
N VAL A 16 -11.08 -2.37 -0.38
CA VAL A 16 -9.85 -3.11 -0.10
C VAL A 16 -8.74 -2.11 0.30
N PRO A 17 -8.45 -1.91 1.60
CA PRO A 17 -7.50 -0.90 2.05
C PRO A 17 -6.10 -1.05 1.47
N GLN A 18 -5.66 -2.28 1.20
CA GLN A 18 -4.35 -2.58 0.61
C GLN A 18 -4.21 -2.05 -0.83
N LYS A 19 -5.32 -1.72 -1.49
CA LYS A 19 -5.32 -1.14 -2.84
C LYS A 19 -5.40 0.39 -2.86
N THR A 20 -5.68 1.02 -1.72
CA THR A 20 -5.92 2.47 -1.63
C THR A 20 -5.07 3.18 -0.58
N SER A 21 -4.36 2.42 0.26
CA SER A 21 -3.50 2.92 1.33
C SER A 21 -2.27 2.02 1.46
N ALA A 22 -1.20 2.59 2.03
CA ALA A 22 0.02 1.85 2.33
C ALA A 22 0.41 2.05 3.80
N TYR A 23 0.85 0.97 4.44
CA TYR A 23 1.43 1.01 5.77
C TYR A 23 2.95 0.97 5.66
N ILE A 24 3.63 1.91 6.33
CA ILE A 24 5.09 1.96 6.39
C ILE A 24 5.52 1.48 7.78
N SER A 25 6.14 0.31 7.81
CA SER A 25 6.69 -0.28 9.03
C SER A 25 7.90 0.52 9.51
N GLN A 26 8.19 0.44 10.80
CA GLN A 26 9.46 0.92 11.36
C GLN A 26 10.66 0.12 10.84
N TYR A 27 10.45 -1.14 10.50
CA TYR A 27 11.50 -2.01 9.96
C TYR A 27 11.54 -1.92 8.43
N ASP A 28 12.74 -1.69 7.91
CA ASP A 28 13.00 -1.75 6.48
C ASP A 28 12.95 -3.19 5.98
N LEU A 29 12.21 -3.40 4.88
CA LEU A 29 12.13 -4.67 4.16
C LEU A 29 12.86 -4.61 2.81
N HIS A 30 13.76 -3.63 2.66
CA HIS A 30 14.51 -3.40 1.42
C HIS A 30 15.57 -4.50 1.20
N ILE A 31 15.72 -4.95 -0.05
CA ILE A 31 16.78 -5.86 -0.46
C ILE A 31 18.05 -5.02 -0.68
N PRO A 32 19.11 -5.18 0.14
CA PRO A 32 20.25 -4.26 0.14
C PRO A 32 21.08 -4.29 -1.14
N GLU A 33 20.97 -5.35 -1.94
CA GLU A 33 21.68 -5.50 -3.22
C GLU A 33 21.01 -4.73 -4.38
N MET A 34 19.77 -4.25 -4.19
CA MET A 34 19.03 -3.54 -5.24
C MET A 34 19.31 -2.04 -5.21
N THR A 35 19.41 -1.44 -6.40
CA THR A 35 19.39 0.01 -6.54
C THR A 35 18.01 0.58 -6.18
N VAL A 36 17.95 1.90 -5.93
CA VAL A 36 16.69 2.61 -5.68
C VAL A 36 15.70 2.42 -6.84
N ARG A 37 16.16 2.49 -8.11
CA ARG A 37 15.31 2.29 -9.28
C ARG A 37 14.71 0.89 -9.30
N GLU A 38 15.55 -0.13 -9.12
CA GLU A 38 15.10 -1.54 -9.14
C GLU A 38 14.12 -1.82 -8.00
N THR A 39 14.33 -1.23 -6.83
CA THR A 39 13.45 -1.35 -5.67
C THR A 39 12.06 -0.80 -5.97
N LEU A 40 11.98 0.38 -6.61
CA LEU A 40 10.72 1.00 -7.01
C LEU A 40 10.03 0.20 -8.11
N ASP A 41 10.77 -0.26 -9.11
CA ASP A 41 10.22 -1.07 -10.21
C ASP A 41 9.68 -2.42 -9.71
N PHE A 42 10.39 -3.07 -8.77
CA PHE A 42 9.92 -4.28 -8.10
C PHE A 42 8.63 -4.02 -7.31
N SER A 43 8.61 -2.97 -6.49
CA SER A 43 7.44 -2.59 -5.69
C SER A 43 6.22 -2.31 -6.58
N ALA A 44 6.41 -1.60 -7.70
CA ALA A 44 5.34 -1.31 -8.66
C ALA A 44 4.77 -2.60 -9.30
N ARG A 45 5.63 -3.58 -9.62
CA ARG A 45 5.18 -4.88 -10.15
C ARG A 45 4.39 -5.69 -9.12
N CYS A 46 4.76 -5.63 -7.84
CA CYS A 46 4.07 -6.31 -6.75
C CYS A 46 2.71 -5.68 -6.40
N GLN A 47 2.61 -4.34 -6.45
CA GLN A 47 1.35 -3.62 -6.21
C GLN A 47 0.38 -3.69 -7.41
N GLY A 48 0.90 -4.12 -8.56
CA GLY A 48 0.17 -4.19 -9.83
C GLY A 48 0.23 -2.87 -10.59
N VAL A 49 -0.03 -2.93 -11.90
CA VAL A 49 -0.25 -1.73 -12.70
C VAL A 49 -1.58 -1.12 -12.27
N GLY A 50 -1.55 0.06 -11.65
CA GLY A 50 -2.76 0.82 -11.32
C GLY A 50 -3.71 0.92 -12.52
N ARG A 51 -5.01 1.08 -12.25
CA ARG A 51 -6.03 1.17 -13.30
C ARG A 51 -5.65 2.31 -14.27
N LYS A 52 -5.35 1.98 -15.54
CA LYS A 52 -4.93 2.95 -16.56
C LYS A 52 -6.12 3.74 -17.15
N HIS A 53 -7.14 4.12 -16.38
CA HIS A 53 -8.28 4.91 -16.89
C HIS A 53 -8.88 5.75 -15.77
#